data_AF-A0A957Q7C4-F1
#
_entry.id   AF-A0A957Q7C4-F1
#
_cell.length_a   1.000
_cell.length_b   1.000
_cell.length_c   1.000
_cell.angle_alpha   90.00
_cell.angle_beta   90.00
_cell.angle_gamma   90.00
#
_symmetry.space_group_name_H-M   'P 1'
#
loop_
_entity.id
_entity.type
_entity.pdbx_description
1 polymer ?
#
loop_
_entity_poly.entity_id
_entity_poly.type
_entity_poly.pdbx_seq_one_letter_code
_entity_poly.pdbx_strand_id
1 'polypeptide(L)'
;MTNFLLVPIHLDALYLSTDQLVTAAMADFRRLPYFDGVRDVNANVPYLSEEIATPPFANQKLRLQAGIHLHWALPDALTQGTAWGGSAQQFPPVPNRWLVTRQVGAETTRWVVESDYIHPLDTESTAVVAPWPLTAQDGNIRPRHVGRVRPYAEWLADSSPAERWEGLTAVGYGEPTFVAFYPNCHSLFGWHDADYQAAVPAGLQYDVLGWYQRAEQDYLQRLLTEANPEEFAQILQSQAAWELPDVDDDFPTQLICYARLTFVR
;
A
#
# COMPACT_ATOMS: atom_id res chain seq x y z
N MET A 1 3.74 -24.61 -16.00
CA MET A 1 4.57 -23.38 -16.01
C MET A 1 3.86 -22.37 -15.12
N THR A 2 4.54 -21.33 -14.62
CA THR A 2 3.85 -20.29 -13.84
C THR A 2 3.46 -19.16 -14.79
N ASN A 3 2.16 -19.02 -15.07
CA ASN A 3 1.62 -17.94 -15.88
C ASN A 3 1.11 -16.81 -14.99
N PHE A 4 1.37 -15.57 -15.41
CA PHE A 4 1.01 -14.38 -14.66
C PHE A 4 -0.06 -13.58 -15.39
N LEU A 5 -1.04 -13.08 -14.66
CA LEU A 5 -1.96 -12.04 -15.12
C LEU A 5 -1.34 -10.68 -14.84
N LEU A 6 -0.92 -9.98 -15.89
CA LEU A 6 -0.40 -8.62 -15.78
C LEU A 6 -1.54 -7.62 -15.82
N VAL A 7 -1.79 -6.95 -14.69
CA VAL A 7 -2.84 -5.95 -14.55
C VAL A 7 -2.19 -4.55 -14.55
N PRO A 8 -2.45 -3.71 -15.58
CA PRO A 8 -1.91 -2.36 -15.59
C PRO A 8 -2.57 -1.51 -14.50
N ILE A 9 -1.77 -0.69 -13.82
CA ILE A 9 -2.24 0.28 -12.84
C ILE A 9 -1.77 1.68 -13.20
N HIS A 10 -2.44 2.70 -12.65
CA HIS A 10 -2.00 4.08 -12.80
C HIS A 10 -0.85 4.39 -11.84
N LEU A 11 0.15 5.13 -12.32
CA LEU A 11 1.29 5.62 -11.53
C LEU A 11 1.40 7.12 -11.70
N ASP A 12 1.23 7.84 -10.60
CA ASP A 12 1.42 9.27 -10.48
C ASP A 12 2.80 9.59 -9.93
N ALA A 13 3.36 10.71 -10.38
CA ALA A 13 4.60 11.26 -9.85
C ALA A 13 4.46 12.76 -9.55
N LEU A 14 4.65 13.13 -8.28
CA LEU A 14 4.70 14.50 -7.82
C LEU A 14 6.16 14.93 -7.60
N TYR A 15 6.63 15.89 -8.39
CA TYR A 15 7.95 16.49 -8.22
C TYR A 15 7.89 17.73 -7.34
N LEU A 16 8.73 17.77 -6.30
CA LEU A 16 8.89 18.88 -5.38
C LEU A 16 10.35 19.38 -5.41
N SER A 17 10.55 20.64 -5.81
CA SER A 17 11.89 21.26 -5.82
C SER A 17 12.37 21.68 -4.41
N THR A 18 11.44 21.83 -3.47
CA THR A 18 11.69 22.15 -2.07
C THR A 18 10.70 21.38 -1.21
N ASP A 19 11.03 21.20 0.07
CA ASP A 19 10.08 20.67 1.04
C ASP A 19 8.77 21.47 0.99
N GLN A 20 7.65 20.77 0.97
CA GLN A 20 6.32 21.39 0.97
C GLN A 20 5.47 20.88 2.12
N LEU A 21 4.76 21.81 2.75
CA LEU A 21 3.70 21.44 3.66
C LEU A 21 2.47 21.05 2.83
N VAL A 22 1.86 19.93 3.19
CA VAL A 22 0.67 19.38 2.54
C VAL A 22 -0.36 18.98 3.59
N THR A 23 -1.58 18.69 3.12
CA THR A 23 -2.60 18.12 3.99
C THR A 23 -2.10 16.80 4.58
N ALA A 24 -2.34 16.59 5.88
CA ALA A 24 -1.92 15.38 6.57
C ALA A 24 -2.90 14.22 6.30
N ALA A 25 -2.54 13.03 6.78
CA ALA A 25 -3.45 11.90 6.85
C ALA A 25 -4.76 12.29 7.55
N MET A 26 -5.85 11.61 7.21
CA MET A 26 -7.18 11.92 7.74
C MET A 26 -7.31 11.62 9.23
N ALA A 27 -6.49 10.70 9.75
CA ALA A 27 -6.45 10.36 11.16
C ALA A 27 -5.00 10.33 11.68
N ASP A 28 -4.77 10.87 12.87
CA ASP A 28 -3.52 10.76 13.61
C ASP A 28 -3.71 9.88 14.85
N PHE A 29 -3.51 8.58 14.68
CA PHE A 29 -3.69 7.57 15.74
C PHE A 29 -2.72 7.73 16.91
N ARG A 30 -1.63 8.52 16.78
CA ARG A 30 -0.72 8.82 17.90
C ARG A 30 -1.41 9.64 19.00
N ARG A 31 -2.54 10.26 18.70
CA ARG A 31 -3.36 11.03 19.64
C ARG A 31 -4.31 10.16 20.46
N LEU A 32 -4.52 8.89 20.09
CA LEU A 32 -5.37 8.01 20.89
C LEU A 32 -4.77 7.81 22.28
N PRO A 33 -5.61 7.71 23.33
CA PRO A 33 -5.15 7.26 24.62
C PRO A 33 -4.86 5.76 24.58
N TYR A 34 -3.72 5.36 25.15
CA TYR A 34 -3.31 3.96 25.26
C TYR A 34 -2.40 3.75 26.49
N PHE A 35 -2.28 2.52 26.95
CA PHE A 35 -1.34 2.17 28.02
C PHE A 35 -0.04 1.65 27.42
N ASP A 36 1.10 2.29 27.72
CA ASP A 36 2.41 1.91 27.16
C ASP A 36 3.09 0.74 27.88
N GLY A 37 2.47 0.23 28.95
CA GLY A 37 3.04 -0.78 29.85
C GLY A 37 3.53 -0.21 31.18
N VAL A 38 3.70 1.11 31.26
CA VAL A 38 4.18 1.85 32.44
C VAL A 38 3.18 2.92 32.87
N ARG A 39 2.57 3.63 31.92
CA ARG A 39 1.63 4.73 32.16
C ARG A 39 0.61 4.86 31.04
N ASP A 40 -0.46 5.59 31.33
CA ASP A 40 -1.41 6.03 30.32
C ASP A 40 -0.83 7.20 29.52
N VAL A 41 -0.75 7.02 28.20
CA VAL A 41 -0.38 8.05 27.23
C VAL A 41 -1.67 8.72 26.75
N ASN A 42 -1.63 10.05 26.59
CA ASN A 42 -2.80 10.88 26.22
C ASN A 42 -4.02 10.66 27.12
N ALA A 43 -3.84 10.35 28.41
CA ALA A 43 -4.92 10.01 29.35
C ALA A 43 -6.02 11.10 29.50
N ASN A 44 -5.72 12.33 29.08
CA ASN A 44 -6.63 13.46 29.08
C ASN A 44 -7.43 13.63 27.76
N VAL A 45 -7.21 12.76 26.77
CA VAL A 45 -7.90 12.77 25.48
C VAL A 45 -8.98 11.67 25.49
N PRO A 46 -10.25 11.98 25.16
CA PRO A 46 -11.29 10.96 25.10
C PRO A 46 -11.06 10.00 23.92
N TYR A 47 -11.48 8.74 24.07
CA TYR A 47 -11.39 7.73 23.01
C TYR A 47 -12.52 7.94 21.98
N LEU A 48 -12.40 9.00 21.17
CA LEU A 48 -13.37 9.40 20.16
C LEU A 48 -12.68 9.62 18.81
N SER A 49 -13.34 9.26 17.71
CA SER A 49 -12.78 9.44 16.37
C SER A 49 -12.50 10.91 16.02
N GLU A 50 -13.27 11.84 16.60
CA GLU A 50 -13.06 13.28 16.40
C GLU A 50 -11.70 13.75 16.94
N GLU A 51 -11.17 13.13 17.99
CA GLU A 51 -9.89 13.51 18.59
C GLU A 51 -8.69 13.14 17.73
N ILE A 52 -8.85 12.18 16.83
CA ILE A 52 -7.79 11.76 15.90
C ILE A 52 -8.00 12.29 14.50
N ALA A 53 -9.22 12.71 14.15
CA ALA A 53 -9.52 13.27 12.85
C ALA A 53 -8.71 14.56 12.62
N THR A 54 -8.09 14.67 11.46
CA THR A 54 -7.48 15.93 11.02
C THR A 54 -8.59 16.94 10.72
N PRO A 55 -8.67 18.08 11.43
CA PRO A 55 -9.76 19.02 11.22
C PRO A 55 -9.72 19.64 9.83
N PRO A 56 -10.88 19.91 9.20
CA PRO A 56 -10.93 20.63 7.94
C PRO A 56 -10.20 21.96 8.04
N PHE A 57 -9.40 22.30 7.02
CA PHE A 57 -8.64 23.56 6.95
C PHE A 57 -7.64 23.79 8.10
N ALA A 58 -7.35 22.77 8.92
CA ALA A 58 -6.24 22.86 9.86
C ALA A 58 -4.92 22.93 9.08
N ASN A 59 -3.96 23.70 9.62
CA ASN A 59 -2.64 23.88 9.01
C ASN A 59 -2.04 22.53 8.58
N GLN A 60 -1.50 22.51 7.36
CA GLN A 60 -0.77 21.40 6.75
C GLN A 60 0.27 20.83 7.72
N LYS A 61 -0.03 19.69 8.38
CA LYS A 61 0.83 19.08 9.41
C LYS A 61 1.83 18.08 8.85
N LEU A 62 1.71 17.72 7.57
CA LEU A 62 2.64 16.82 6.90
C LEU A 62 3.61 17.64 6.06
N ARG A 63 4.92 17.41 6.24
CA ARG A 63 5.96 17.95 5.38
C ARG A 63 6.42 16.86 4.44
N LEU A 64 6.15 17.02 3.15
CA LEU A 64 6.81 16.24 2.11
C LEU A 64 8.20 16.82 1.86
N GLN A 65 9.18 15.95 1.76
CA GLN A 65 10.56 16.33 1.44
C GLN A 65 10.67 16.64 -0.05
N ALA A 66 11.64 17.47 -0.43
CA ALA A 66 11.93 17.66 -1.84
C ALA A 66 12.32 16.33 -2.53
N GLY A 67 12.09 16.23 -3.84
CA GLY A 67 12.30 15.02 -4.63
C GLY A 67 11.05 14.59 -5.42
N ILE A 68 10.99 13.32 -5.81
CA ILE A 68 9.87 12.76 -6.57
C ILE A 68 9.09 11.80 -5.67
N HIS A 69 7.80 12.07 -5.49
CA HIS A 69 6.88 11.20 -4.78
C HIS A 69 6.06 10.40 -5.78
N LEU A 70 6.23 9.08 -5.78
CA LEU A 70 5.41 8.15 -6.54
C LEU A 70 4.21 7.71 -5.70
N HIS A 71 3.05 7.63 -6.34
CA HIS A 71 1.82 7.04 -5.81
C HIS A 71 1.18 6.23 -6.92
N TRP A 72 0.80 4.99 -6.64
CA TRP A 72 0.13 4.16 -7.63
C TRP A 72 -1.25 3.74 -7.16
N ALA A 73 -2.16 3.65 -8.12
CA ALA A 73 -3.51 3.12 -7.91
C ALA A 73 -3.47 1.60 -7.74
N LEU A 74 -4.49 1.06 -7.10
CA LEU A 74 -4.76 -0.39 -7.13
C LEU A 74 -5.75 -0.70 -8.25
N PRO A 75 -5.76 -1.94 -8.78
CA PRO A 75 -6.79 -2.35 -9.73
C PRO A 75 -8.19 -2.18 -9.13
N ASP A 76 -9.15 -1.70 -9.93
CA ASP A 76 -10.52 -1.42 -9.49
C ASP A 76 -11.20 -2.63 -8.82
N ALA A 77 -10.92 -3.84 -9.31
CA ALA A 77 -11.42 -5.09 -8.74
C ALA A 77 -11.03 -5.26 -7.26
N LEU A 78 -9.90 -4.68 -6.85
CA LEU A 78 -9.39 -4.76 -5.48
C LEU A 78 -9.88 -3.61 -4.59
N THR A 79 -10.49 -2.57 -5.16
CA THR A 79 -11.03 -1.41 -4.45
C THR A 79 -12.55 -1.45 -4.31
N GLN A 80 -13.20 -2.52 -4.76
CA GLN A 80 -14.63 -2.72 -4.64
C GLN A 80 -14.93 -3.65 -3.47
N GLY A 81 -15.71 -3.15 -2.51
CA GLY A 81 -16.20 -3.97 -1.41
C GLY A 81 -17.48 -4.69 -1.80
N THR A 82 -17.54 -6.00 -1.60
CA THR A 82 -18.75 -6.79 -1.84
C THR A 82 -19.53 -6.97 -0.54
N ALA A 83 -20.86 -6.91 -0.61
CA ALA A 83 -21.75 -7.18 0.51
C ALA A 83 -22.38 -8.55 0.32
N TRP A 84 -22.07 -9.52 1.19
CA TRP A 84 -22.71 -10.83 1.16
C TRP A 84 -23.82 -10.92 2.21
N GLY A 85 -25.07 -11.04 1.79
CA GLY A 85 -26.18 -11.49 2.65
C GLY A 85 -26.40 -10.70 3.96
N GLY A 86 -26.21 -9.38 3.97
CA GLY A 86 -26.41 -8.54 5.16
C GLY A 86 -25.22 -8.49 6.13
N SER A 87 -24.07 -9.07 5.76
CA SER A 87 -22.80 -8.88 6.48
C SER A 87 -22.12 -7.55 6.13
N ALA A 88 -21.13 -7.15 6.94
CA ALA A 88 -20.31 -5.97 6.67
C ALA A 88 -19.63 -6.08 5.29
N GLN A 89 -19.51 -4.95 4.59
CA GLN A 89 -18.85 -4.88 3.29
C GLN A 89 -17.40 -5.38 3.41
N GLN A 90 -17.02 -6.38 2.62
CA GLN A 90 -15.69 -6.98 2.63
C GLN A 90 -14.91 -6.54 1.41
N PHE A 91 -13.68 -6.07 1.63
CA PHE A 91 -12.74 -5.75 0.56
C PHE A 91 -11.74 -6.90 0.42
N PRO A 92 -11.34 -7.27 -0.81
CA PRO A 92 -10.30 -8.25 -1.00
C PRO A 92 -8.94 -7.71 -0.48
N PRO A 93 -8.02 -8.60 -0.08
CA PRO A 93 -6.64 -8.23 0.16
C PRO A 93 -6.02 -7.64 -1.11
N VAL A 94 -5.01 -6.80 -0.91
CA VAL A 94 -4.29 -6.12 -1.99
C VAL A 94 -2.82 -6.56 -2.02
N PRO A 95 -2.11 -6.38 -3.15
CA PRO A 95 -0.69 -6.71 -3.23
C PRO A 95 0.12 -5.95 -2.15
N ASN A 96 1.03 -6.68 -1.49
CA ASN A 96 1.79 -6.20 -0.34
C ASN A 96 3.31 -6.12 -0.59
N ARG A 97 3.76 -6.46 -1.80
CA ARG A 97 5.13 -6.30 -2.26
C ARG A 97 5.15 -5.49 -3.53
N TRP A 98 5.96 -4.45 -3.56
CA TRP A 98 6.12 -3.59 -4.73
C TRP A 98 7.58 -3.39 -5.05
N LEU A 99 8.02 -3.85 -6.22
CA LEU A 99 9.36 -3.59 -6.74
C LEU A 99 9.30 -2.27 -7.51
N VAL A 100 9.97 -1.26 -6.98
CA VAL A 100 10.21 0.02 -7.66
C VAL A 100 11.57 -0.06 -8.33
N THR A 101 11.60 0.10 -9.65
CA THR A 101 12.83 0.16 -10.44
C THR A 101 12.98 1.55 -11.03
N ARG A 102 14.04 2.25 -10.64
CA ARG A 102 14.46 3.50 -11.27
C ARG A 102 15.45 3.21 -12.38
N GLN A 103 15.27 3.83 -13.54
CA GLN A 103 16.21 3.77 -14.66
C GLN A 103 16.53 5.16 -15.20
N VAL A 104 17.82 5.45 -15.38
CA VAL A 104 18.30 6.67 -16.06
C VAL A 104 19.48 6.29 -16.94
N GLY A 105 19.31 6.38 -18.27
CA GLY A 105 20.32 5.89 -19.20
C GLY A 105 20.59 4.39 -18.99
N ALA A 106 21.82 4.05 -18.60
CA ALA A 106 22.21 2.66 -18.30
C ALA A 106 22.12 2.31 -16.81
N GLU A 107 21.90 3.29 -15.93
CA GLU A 107 21.85 3.06 -14.48
C GLU A 107 20.49 2.50 -14.10
N THR A 108 20.50 1.47 -13.24
CA THR A 108 19.28 0.85 -12.69
C THR A 108 19.43 0.70 -11.19
N THR A 109 18.47 1.22 -10.43
CA THR A 109 18.39 1.07 -8.98
C THR A 109 17.02 0.51 -8.60
N ARG A 110 16.97 -0.33 -7.57
CA ARG A 110 15.76 -1.08 -7.21
C ARG A 110 15.51 -1.05 -5.72
N TRP A 111 14.24 -0.93 -5.36
CA TRP A 111 13.74 -1.00 -3.99
C TRP A 111 12.50 -1.88 -3.91
N VAL A 112 12.28 -2.48 -2.74
CA VAL A 112 11.05 -3.19 -2.42
C VAL A 112 10.30 -2.39 -1.36
N VAL A 113 9.05 -2.04 -1.66
CA VAL A 113 8.09 -1.55 -0.68
C VAL A 113 7.33 -2.76 -0.12
N GLU A 114 7.34 -2.88 1.20
CA GLU A 114 6.60 -3.89 1.94
C GLU A 114 5.42 -3.22 2.64
N SER A 115 4.28 -3.17 1.95
CA SER A 115 3.09 -2.43 2.40
C SER A 115 2.51 -2.97 3.70
N ASP A 116 2.67 -4.26 3.96
CA ASP A 116 2.16 -4.95 5.13
C ASP A 116 3.14 -4.98 6.31
N TYR A 117 4.35 -4.41 6.19
CA TYR A 117 5.31 -4.46 7.28
C TYR A 117 4.83 -3.63 8.47
N ILE A 118 4.87 -4.21 9.68
CA ILE A 118 4.62 -3.44 10.88
C ILE A 118 5.93 -3.23 11.64
N HIS A 119 6.21 -1.97 11.96
CA HIS A 119 7.41 -1.62 12.72
C HIS A 119 7.26 -2.09 14.19
N PRO A 120 8.38 -2.47 14.84
CA PRO A 120 8.40 -2.66 16.29
C PRO A 120 7.90 -1.43 17.04
N LEU A 121 7.42 -1.64 18.25
CA LEU A 121 7.01 -0.53 19.14
C LEU A 121 8.17 0.45 19.34
N ASP A 122 7.82 1.72 19.46
CA ASP A 122 8.76 2.81 19.75
C ASP A 122 9.86 3.01 18.66
N THR A 123 9.63 2.49 17.46
CA THR A 123 10.48 2.75 16.29
C THR A 123 10.15 4.12 15.71
N GLU A 124 11.14 5.01 15.67
CA GLU A 124 11.07 6.28 14.95
C GLU A 124 11.04 6.03 13.44
N SER A 125 10.00 6.51 12.77
CA SER A 125 9.79 6.32 11.34
C SER A 125 8.91 7.45 10.79
N THR A 126 9.04 7.74 9.50
CA THR A 126 8.17 8.69 8.78
C THR A 126 7.00 8.01 8.08
N ALA A 127 6.86 6.70 8.26
CA ALA A 127 5.78 5.91 7.68
C ALA A 127 4.41 6.31 8.24
N VAL A 128 3.35 5.87 7.57
CA VAL A 128 1.97 6.00 8.05
C VAL A 128 1.83 5.29 9.40
N VAL A 129 0.98 5.83 10.26
CA VAL A 129 0.64 5.21 11.56
C VAL A 129 -0.76 4.61 11.48
N ALA A 130 -0.90 3.37 11.94
CA ALA A 130 -2.19 2.68 12.06
C ALA A 130 -2.42 2.19 13.50
N PRO A 131 -3.67 2.04 13.94
CA PRO A 131 -3.98 1.42 15.22
C PRO A 131 -3.63 -0.07 15.16
N TRP A 132 -2.88 -0.57 16.14
CA TRP A 132 -2.46 -1.97 16.15
C TRP A 132 -2.76 -2.64 17.50
N PRO A 133 -3.47 -3.79 17.53
CA PRO A 133 -3.68 -4.52 18.78
C PRO A 133 -2.37 -5.15 19.26
N LEU A 134 -2.04 -5.00 20.54
CA LEU A 134 -0.86 -5.66 21.11
C LEU A 134 -1.04 -7.17 21.27
N THR A 135 -2.26 -7.60 21.58
CA THR A 135 -2.66 -9.01 21.59
C THR A 135 -4.09 -9.10 21.04
N ALA A 136 -4.48 -10.28 20.53
CA ALA A 136 -5.84 -10.50 20.03
C ALA A 136 -6.92 -10.44 21.14
N GLN A 137 -6.52 -10.39 22.41
CA GLN A 137 -7.41 -10.46 23.57
C GLN A 137 -7.43 -9.18 24.41
N ASP A 138 -6.44 -8.30 24.27
CA ASP A 138 -6.39 -7.04 25.01
C ASP A 138 -7.05 -5.91 24.22
N GLY A 139 -7.89 -5.11 24.90
CA GLY A 139 -8.42 -3.86 24.37
C GLY A 139 -7.38 -2.73 24.24
N ASN A 140 -6.08 -3.03 24.48
CA ASN A 140 -5.00 -2.06 24.40
C ASN A 140 -4.45 -1.98 22.97
N ILE A 141 -4.93 -0.99 22.22
CA ILE A 141 -4.52 -0.69 20.86
C ILE A 141 -3.40 0.35 20.92
N ARG A 142 -2.22 0.02 20.41
CA ARG A 142 -1.10 0.95 20.30
C ARG A 142 -0.89 1.38 18.85
N PRO A 143 -0.71 2.69 18.59
CA PRO A 143 -0.37 3.16 17.25
C PRO A 143 1.01 2.63 16.85
N ARG A 144 1.13 2.09 15.63
CA ARG A 144 2.42 1.66 15.06
C ARG A 144 2.60 2.15 13.64
N HIS A 145 3.86 2.37 13.28
CA HIS A 145 4.25 2.68 11.91
C HIS A 145 4.04 1.45 11.02
N VAL A 146 3.52 1.67 9.82
CA VAL A 146 3.17 0.62 8.85
C VAL A 146 3.73 0.92 7.47
N GLY A 147 4.19 -0.12 6.79
CA GLY A 147 4.91 -0.01 5.53
C GLY A 147 6.39 0.32 5.73
N ARG A 148 7.24 -0.21 4.85
CA ARG A 148 8.65 0.20 4.76
C ARG A 148 9.19 0.03 3.34
N VAL A 149 10.31 0.68 3.07
CA VAL A 149 11.06 0.56 1.82
C VAL A 149 12.44 -0.02 2.14
N ARG A 150 12.90 -0.99 1.36
CA ARG A 150 14.25 -1.58 1.45
C ARG A 150 14.95 -1.51 0.10
N PRO A 151 16.25 -1.20 0.02
CA PRO A 151 17.06 -1.47 -1.17
C PRO A 151 16.93 -2.94 -1.57
N TYR A 152 16.83 -3.23 -2.87
CA TYR A 152 16.54 -4.59 -3.35
C TYR A 152 17.59 -5.63 -2.92
N ALA A 153 18.87 -5.26 -2.91
CA ALA A 153 19.95 -6.15 -2.47
C ALA A 153 19.82 -6.51 -0.98
N GLU A 154 19.49 -5.53 -0.13
CA GLU A 154 19.21 -5.77 1.29
C GLU A 154 17.92 -6.59 1.45
N TRP A 155 16.90 -6.31 0.64
CA TRP A 155 15.65 -7.09 0.59
C TRP A 155 15.91 -8.58 0.41
N LEU A 156 16.76 -8.94 -0.54
CA LEU A 156 17.15 -10.34 -0.82
C LEU A 156 17.96 -10.99 0.30
N ALA A 157 18.81 -10.22 0.99
CA ALA A 157 19.75 -10.76 1.97
C ALA A 157 19.11 -11.03 3.35
N ASP A 158 18.05 -10.30 3.71
CA ASP A 158 17.42 -10.39 5.02
C ASP A 158 16.02 -11.00 4.96
N SER A 159 15.92 -12.23 5.46
CA SER A 159 14.71 -13.03 5.63
C SER A 159 14.20 -13.05 7.07
N SER A 160 14.61 -12.10 7.90
CA SER A 160 14.21 -12.06 9.31
C SER A 160 12.69 -12.03 9.44
N PRO A 161 12.12 -12.76 10.42
CA PRO A 161 10.70 -12.70 10.70
C PRO A 161 10.32 -11.27 11.07
N ALA A 162 9.20 -10.82 10.53
CA ALA A 162 8.62 -9.51 10.78
C ALA A 162 7.13 -9.67 10.99
N GLU A 163 6.57 -8.85 11.86
CA GLU A 163 5.12 -8.77 12.04
C GLU A 163 4.48 -8.10 10.81
N ARG A 164 3.33 -8.61 10.39
CA ARG A 164 2.68 -8.23 9.13
C ARG A 164 1.21 -7.87 9.32
N TRP A 165 0.74 -6.95 8.48
CA TRP A 165 -0.68 -6.69 8.26
C TRP A 165 -1.31 -7.84 7.48
N GLU A 166 -1.83 -8.82 8.20
CA GLU A 166 -2.59 -9.92 7.60
C GLU A 166 -3.91 -9.39 7.00
N GLY A 167 -4.07 -9.55 5.69
CA GLY A 167 -5.28 -9.11 4.99
C GLY A 167 -5.39 -7.58 4.81
N LEU A 168 -4.27 -6.88 4.58
CA LEU A 168 -4.30 -5.49 4.14
C LEU A 168 -5.23 -5.32 2.92
N THR A 169 -6.18 -4.39 3.00
CA THR A 169 -7.16 -4.10 1.94
C THR A 169 -7.03 -2.66 1.43
N ALA A 170 -7.79 -2.32 0.39
CA ALA A 170 -7.88 -0.95 -0.15
C ALA A 170 -8.41 0.10 0.84
N VAL A 171 -9.02 -0.31 1.96
CA VAL A 171 -9.52 0.61 2.99
C VAL A 171 -8.61 0.70 4.22
N GLY A 172 -7.47 -0.01 4.25
CA GLY A 172 -6.49 0.06 5.34
C GLY A 172 -7.12 -0.14 6.71
N TYR A 173 -7.03 0.88 7.58
CA TYR A 173 -7.62 0.90 8.92
C TYR A 173 -9.14 1.19 8.95
N GLY A 174 -9.83 1.11 7.81
CA GLY A 174 -11.26 1.35 7.67
C GLY A 174 -11.63 2.71 7.05
N GLU A 175 -10.70 3.37 6.37
CA GLU A 175 -10.94 4.63 5.67
C GLU A 175 -11.15 4.37 4.15
N PRO A 176 -12.34 4.66 3.59
CA PRO A 176 -12.64 4.40 2.17
C PRO A 176 -11.67 5.05 1.17
N THR A 177 -11.08 6.19 1.52
CA THR A 177 -10.11 6.89 0.67
C THR A 177 -8.66 6.51 0.94
N PHE A 178 -8.40 5.48 1.77
CA PHE A 178 -7.07 5.13 2.26
C PHE A 178 -6.02 5.02 1.15
N VAL A 179 -6.26 4.23 0.10
CA VAL A 179 -5.32 4.07 -1.02
C VAL A 179 -5.35 5.20 -2.03
N ALA A 180 -6.43 5.98 -2.05
CA ALA A 180 -6.63 7.08 -3.00
C ALA A 180 -5.98 8.39 -2.53
N PHE A 181 -5.66 8.51 -1.24
CA PHE A 181 -5.13 9.73 -0.65
C PHE A 181 -3.71 9.51 -0.14
N TYR A 182 -2.72 10.01 -0.88
CA TYR A 182 -1.29 9.76 -0.63
C TYR A 182 -0.85 9.91 0.85
N PRO A 183 -1.23 10.96 1.61
CA PRO A 183 -0.87 11.07 3.03
C PRO A 183 -1.36 9.93 3.94
N ASN A 184 -2.42 9.21 3.55
CA ASN A 184 -2.90 8.03 4.29
C ASN A 184 -2.06 6.78 4.00
N CYS A 185 -1.32 6.73 2.89
CA CYS A 185 -0.72 5.48 2.41
C CYS A 185 0.69 5.62 1.80
N HIS A 186 1.39 6.74 1.99
CA HIS A 186 2.65 7.05 1.30
C HIS A 186 3.78 6.03 1.57
N SER A 187 3.74 5.30 2.69
CA SER A 187 4.67 4.21 3.01
C SER A 187 4.21 2.82 2.57
N LEU A 188 2.98 2.68 2.08
CA LEU A 188 2.37 1.40 1.66
C LEU A 188 2.22 1.30 0.15
N PHE A 189 1.66 2.34 -0.47
CA PHE A 189 1.38 2.42 -1.91
C PHE A 189 2.04 3.64 -2.53
N GLY A 190 3.18 4.03 -1.96
CA GLY A 190 3.97 5.15 -2.42
C GLY A 190 5.46 4.92 -2.20
N TRP A 191 6.25 5.76 -2.84
CA TRP A 191 7.69 5.76 -2.71
C TRP A 191 8.25 7.17 -2.93
N HIS A 192 9.35 7.52 -2.28
CA HIS A 192 9.98 8.83 -2.39
C HIS A 192 11.42 8.69 -2.90
N ASP A 193 11.72 9.39 -3.99
CA ASP A 193 13.05 9.57 -4.53
C ASP A 193 13.63 10.91 -4.09
N ALA A 194 14.57 10.88 -3.16
CA ALA A 194 15.24 12.08 -2.67
C ALA A 194 16.34 12.59 -3.64
N ASP A 195 16.77 11.80 -4.63
CA ASP A 195 17.96 12.12 -5.45
C ASP A 195 17.70 13.24 -6.46
N TYR A 196 16.43 13.54 -6.78
CA TYR A 196 16.05 14.51 -7.81
C TYR A 196 15.41 15.78 -7.26
N GLN A 197 15.91 16.32 -6.15
CA GLN A 197 15.42 17.60 -5.61
C GLN A 197 15.65 18.80 -6.56
N ALA A 198 16.79 18.85 -7.27
CA ALA A 198 17.17 20.04 -8.02
C ALA A 198 16.53 20.12 -9.42
N ALA A 199 16.48 18.98 -10.13
CA ALA A 199 15.90 18.85 -11.44
C ALA A 199 15.65 17.38 -11.77
N VAL A 200 14.63 17.12 -12.58
CA VAL A 200 14.31 15.79 -13.08
C VAL A 200 14.94 15.59 -14.46
N PRO A 201 15.84 14.59 -14.65
CA PRO A 201 16.46 14.36 -15.94
C PRO A 201 15.47 13.78 -16.95
N ALA A 202 15.65 14.18 -18.21
CA ALA A 202 14.91 13.62 -19.34
C ALA A 202 15.19 12.12 -19.48
N GLY A 203 14.15 11.32 -19.65
CA GLY A 203 14.26 9.87 -19.77
C GLY A 203 14.43 9.14 -18.44
N LEU A 204 14.27 9.83 -17.30
CA LEU A 204 14.08 9.15 -16.01
C LEU A 204 12.81 8.30 -16.08
N GLN A 205 12.96 7.01 -15.82
CA GLN A 205 11.87 6.06 -15.84
C GLN A 205 11.72 5.38 -14.47
N TYR A 206 10.48 5.19 -14.07
CA TYR A 206 10.09 4.34 -12.96
C TYR A 206 9.20 3.22 -13.46
N ASP A 207 9.57 1.99 -13.12
CA ASP A 207 8.72 0.81 -13.26
C ASP A 207 8.29 0.35 -11.86
N VAL A 208 7.01 0.06 -11.70
CA VAL A 208 6.44 -0.48 -10.45
C VAL A 208 5.80 -1.82 -10.75
N LEU A 209 6.23 -2.87 -10.06
CA LEU A 209 5.65 -4.22 -10.12
C LEU A 209 5.11 -4.61 -8.75
N GLY A 210 3.82 -4.92 -8.67
CA GLY A 210 3.15 -5.32 -7.43
C GLY A 210 2.75 -6.80 -7.43
N TRP A 211 2.94 -7.50 -6.32
CA TRP A 211 2.50 -8.89 -6.15
C TRP A 211 2.13 -9.22 -4.71
N TYR A 212 1.48 -10.36 -4.52
CA TYR A 212 1.19 -10.93 -3.22
C TYR A 212 2.37 -11.79 -2.75
N GLN A 213 2.92 -11.50 -1.57
CA GLN A 213 3.96 -12.35 -0.98
C GLN A 213 3.46 -13.80 -0.75
N ARG A 214 2.17 -13.96 -0.49
CA ARG A 214 1.52 -15.22 -0.11
C ARG A 214 0.39 -15.53 -1.08
N ALA A 215 0.41 -16.73 -1.67
CA ALA A 215 -0.52 -17.12 -2.72
C ALA A 215 -1.98 -17.19 -2.23
N GLU A 216 -2.22 -17.53 -0.98
CA GLU A 216 -3.55 -17.59 -0.36
C GLU A 216 -4.24 -16.22 -0.20
N GLN A 217 -3.46 -15.13 -0.29
CA GLN A 217 -3.97 -13.76 -0.30
C GLN A 217 -4.19 -13.25 -1.72
N ASP A 218 -3.67 -13.93 -2.75
CA ASP A 218 -3.79 -13.53 -4.13
C ASP A 218 -5.26 -13.59 -4.57
N TYR A 219 -5.78 -12.45 -5.01
CA TYR A 219 -7.14 -12.31 -5.50
C TYR A 219 -7.44 -13.30 -6.64
N LEU A 220 -6.48 -13.55 -7.53
CA LEU A 220 -6.67 -14.49 -8.63
C LEU A 220 -6.79 -15.94 -8.15
N GLN A 221 -6.01 -16.32 -7.14
CA GLN A 221 -6.09 -17.66 -6.52
C GLN A 221 -7.43 -17.90 -5.83
N ARG A 222 -8.01 -16.87 -5.22
CA ARG A 222 -9.35 -16.94 -4.63
C ARG A 222 -10.40 -17.20 -5.70
N LEU A 223 -10.38 -16.44 -6.80
CA LEU A 223 -11.27 -16.65 -7.94
C LEU A 223 -11.11 -18.05 -8.55
N LEU A 224 -9.88 -18.55 -8.68
CA LEU A 224 -9.59 -19.90 -9.19
C LEU A 224 -10.12 -21.02 -8.29
N THR A 225 -10.13 -20.81 -6.97
CA THR A 225 -10.63 -21.82 -6.02
C THR A 225 -12.16 -21.94 -6.09
N GLU A 226 -12.84 -20.86 -6.50
CA GLU A 226 -14.30 -20.78 -6.62
C GLU A 226 -14.82 -21.21 -8.00
N ALA A 227 -13.93 -21.45 -8.98
CA ALA A 227 -14.26 -21.63 -10.40
C ALA A 227 -13.78 -22.97 -10.99
N ASN A 228 -14.54 -23.50 -11.93
CA ASN A 228 -14.01 -24.48 -12.89
C ASN A 228 -13.20 -23.74 -13.98
N PRO A 229 -12.15 -24.34 -14.57
CA PRO A 229 -11.33 -23.69 -15.60
C PRO A 229 -12.12 -23.14 -16.79
N GLU A 230 -13.20 -23.82 -17.19
CA GLU A 230 -14.08 -23.40 -18.30
C GLU A 230 -14.87 -22.11 -18.00
N GLU A 231 -15.08 -21.78 -16.73
CA GLU A 231 -15.85 -20.60 -16.28
C GLU A 231 -14.94 -19.43 -15.86
N PHE A 232 -13.63 -19.68 -15.76
CA PHE A 232 -12.68 -18.73 -15.18
C PHE A 232 -12.67 -17.38 -15.91
N ALA A 233 -12.68 -17.37 -17.24
CA ALA A 233 -12.73 -16.14 -18.02
C ALA A 233 -14.02 -15.32 -17.76
N GLN A 234 -15.16 -16.00 -17.57
CA GLN A 234 -16.43 -15.33 -17.27
C GLN A 234 -16.45 -14.77 -15.85
N ILE A 235 -15.85 -15.48 -14.90
CA ILE A 235 -15.70 -15.02 -13.51
C ILE A 235 -14.77 -13.81 -13.45
N LEU A 236 -13.63 -13.86 -14.16
CA LEU A 236 -12.69 -12.75 -14.23
C LEU A 236 -13.36 -11.49 -14.80
N GLN A 237 -14.14 -11.65 -15.87
CA GLN A 237 -14.85 -10.52 -16.46
C GLN A 237 -15.98 -9.99 -15.58
N SER A 238 -16.75 -10.87 -14.94
CA SER A 238 -17.89 -10.44 -14.12
C SER A 238 -17.50 -9.86 -12.76
N GLN A 239 -16.45 -10.38 -12.12
CA GLN A 239 -16.01 -9.93 -10.80
C GLN A 239 -14.92 -8.87 -10.86
N ALA A 240 -14.04 -8.92 -11.87
CA ALA A 240 -12.88 -8.03 -11.95
C ALA A 240 -12.89 -7.10 -13.18
N ALA A 241 -13.83 -7.28 -14.12
CA ALA A 241 -13.86 -6.59 -15.41
C ALA A 241 -12.56 -6.73 -16.22
N TRP A 242 -11.86 -7.86 -16.06
CA TRP A 242 -10.67 -8.17 -16.84
C TRP A 242 -10.97 -9.22 -17.90
N GLU A 243 -10.53 -8.93 -19.12
CA GLU A 243 -10.63 -9.82 -20.27
C GLU A 243 -9.27 -10.48 -20.51
N LEU A 244 -9.27 -11.80 -20.66
CA LEU A 244 -8.09 -12.53 -21.13
C LEU A 244 -8.12 -12.57 -22.65
N PRO A 245 -7.00 -12.27 -23.35
CA PRO A 245 -6.89 -12.59 -24.76
C PRO A 245 -7.01 -14.12 -24.94
N ASP A 246 -7.61 -14.61 -26.03
CA ASP A 246 -7.83 -16.05 -26.30
C ASP A 246 -6.64 -16.89 -25.85
N VAL A 247 -6.79 -17.53 -24.69
CA VAL A 247 -5.77 -18.39 -24.09
C VAL A 247 -6.23 -19.83 -24.26
N ASP A 248 -5.33 -20.66 -24.77
CA ASP A 248 -5.41 -22.12 -24.65
C ASP A 248 -5.47 -22.54 -23.16
N ASP A 249 -5.55 -23.83 -22.85
CA ASP A 249 -5.74 -24.44 -21.51
C ASP A 249 -4.77 -24.02 -20.36
N ASP A 250 -3.91 -23.01 -20.54
CA ASP A 250 -2.89 -22.55 -19.57
C ASP A 250 -3.23 -21.19 -18.94
N PHE A 251 -4.09 -21.22 -17.91
CA PHE A 251 -4.57 -20.02 -17.22
C PHE A 251 -3.51 -19.38 -16.30
N PRO A 252 -3.53 -18.04 -16.16
CA PRO A 252 -2.68 -17.36 -15.19
C PRO A 252 -3.07 -17.75 -13.77
N THR A 253 -2.07 -17.99 -12.93
CA THR A 253 -2.25 -18.44 -11.54
C THR A 253 -1.82 -17.39 -10.52
N GLN A 254 -1.18 -16.30 -10.95
CA GLN A 254 -0.76 -15.22 -10.07
C GLN A 254 -1.05 -13.86 -10.69
N LEU A 255 -1.49 -12.92 -9.87
CA LEU A 255 -1.70 -11.53 -10.27
C LEU A 255 -0.42 -10.72 -10.07
N ILE A 256 -0.03 -9.98 -11.10
CA ILE A 256 1.04 -8.99 -11.04
C ILE A 256 0.49 -7.64 -11.49
N CYS A 257 0.53 -6.64 -10.62
CA CYS A 257 0.26 -5.26 -11.00
C CYS A 257 1.49 -4.67 -11.68
N TYR A 258 1.31 -3.85 -12.72
CA TYR A 258 2.41 -3.19 -13.40
C TYR A 258 2.07 -1.75 -13.78
N ALA A 259 3.04 -0.86 -13.58
CA ALA A 259 3.01 0.49 -14.13
C ALA A 259 4.41 0.94 -14.58
N ARG A 260 4.42 1.86 -15.53
CA ARG A 260 5.61 2.56 -15.99
C ARG A 260 5.30 4.04 -16.17
N LEU A 261 6.21 4.88 -15.69
CA LEU A 261 6.19 6.31 -15.93
C LEU A 261 7.58 6.75 -16.41
N THR A 262 7.62 7.53 -17.49
CA THR A 262 8.87 8.09 -18.03
C THR A 262 8.72 9.60 -18.13
N PHE A 263 9.65 10.33 -17.53
CA PHE A 263 9.74 11.79 -17.67
C PHE A 263 10.24 12.13 -19.08
N VAL A 264 9.28 12.46 -19.94
CA VAL A 264 9.52 13.13 -21.21
C VAL A 264 9.64 14.63 -20.91
N ARG A 265 10.59 15.33 -21.54
CA ARG A 265 10.81 16.76 -21.32
C ARG A 265 9.56 17.61 -21.47
#